data_AF-A0A420Z964-F1
#
_entry.id   AF-A0A420Z964-F1
#
_cell.length_a   1.000
_cell.length_b   1.000
_cell.length_c   1.000
_cell.angle_alpha   90.00
_cell.angle_beta   90.00
_cell.angle_gamma   90.00
#
_symmetry.space_group_name_H-M   'P 1'
#
loop_
_entity.id
_entity.type
_entity.pdbx_description
1 polymer ?
#
loop_
_entity_poly.entity_id
_entity_poly.type
_entity_poly.pdbx_seq_one_letter_code
_entity_poly.pdbx_strand_id
1 'polypeptide(L)'
;MRVGDISNVNKKTVSITLKQAIEMGEYDENFLSQFDEWNRLTRNMKWQLIRKALENKKRALRLNYAEIFNMLDFSKKPHLAEALKNVEKAIEDLYKDKEKLFVEYSK
;
A
#
# COMPACT_ATOMS: atom_id res chain seq x y z
N MET A 1 -34.50 20.41 28.18
CA MET A 1 -34.77 20.07 26.77
C MET A 1 -33.48 20.39 26.01
N ARG A 2 -32.55 19.44 25.84
CA ARG A 2 -32.33 18.63 24.61
C ARG A 2 -32.11 19.56 23.39
N VAL A 3 -31.08 19.53 22.55
CA VAL A 3 -29.93 18.66 22.18
C VAL A 3 -29.10 19.58 21.25
N GLY A 4 -27.79 19.53 21.07
CA GLY A 4 -26.79 18.56 21.45
C GLY A 4 -25.39 19.10 21.16
N ASP A 5 -24.45 18.50 21.87
CA ASP A 5 -23.05 18.47 21.51
C ASP A 5 -22.90 17.99 20.06
N ILE A 6 -22.49 18.90 19.17
CA ILE A 6 -21.89 18.49 17.91
C ILE A 6 -20.48 18.05 18.30
N SER A 7 -20.37 16.76 18.59
CA SER A 7 -19.12 16.05 18.70
C SER A 7 -18.22 16.48 17.55
N ASN A 8 -17.14 17.15 17.91
CA ASN A 8 -16.03 17.43 17.01
C ASN A 8 -15.42 16.07 16.66
N VAL A 9 -15.94 15.43 15.62
CA VAL A 9 -15.44 14.15 15.11
C VAL A 9 -14.04 14.46 14.61
N ASN A 10 -13.06 14.11 15.43
CA ASN A 10 -11.64 14.23 15.16
C ASN A 10 -11.32 13.30 13.98
N LYS A 11 -11.62 13.75 12.74
CA LYS A 11 -11.16 13.12 11.51
C LYS A 11 -9.64 13.18 11.61
N LYS A 12 -8.98 12.06 11.90
CA LYS A 12 -7.54 11.91 11.71
C LYS A 12 -7.24 12.35 10.29
N THR A 13 -6.73 13.57 10.13
CA THR A 13 -6.37 14.10 8.83
C THR A 13 -5.19 13.28 8.35
N VAL A 14 -5.42 12.48 7.31
CA VAL A 14 -4.34 11.84 6.56
C VAL A 14 -3.49 12.98 5.99
N SER A 15 -2.22 13.05 6.39
CA SER A 15 -1.32 14.15 6.01
C SER A 15 -0.87 14.12 4.55
N ILE A 16 -1.23 13.06 3.83
CA ILE A 16 -0.92 12.85 2.41
C ILE A 16 -2.20 12.87 1.58
N THR A 17 -2.08 13.07 0.28
CA THR A 17 -3.17 12.97 -0.69
C THR A 17 -3.38 11.53 -1.16
N LEU A 18 -4.56 11.22 -1.74
CA LEU A 18 -4.82 9.92 -2.37
C LEU A 18 -3.76 9.60 -3.44
N LYS A 19 -3.42 10.57 -4.28
CA LYS A 19 -2.37 10.42 -5.30
C LYS A 19 -1.03 10.00 -4.69
N GLN A 20 -0.61 10.66 -3.61
CA GLN A 20 0.64 10.32 -2.91
C GLN A 20 0.57 8.92 -2.31
N ALA A 21 -0.55 8.51 -1.71
CA ALA A 21 -0.72 7.16 -1.19
C ALA A 21 -0.55 6.11 -2.31
N ILE A 22 -1.20 6.31 -3.46
CA ILE A 22 -1.06 5.43 -4.64
C ILE A 22 0.39 5.42 -5.17
N GLU A 23 1.06 6.57 -5.21
CA GLU A 23 2.48 6.68 -5.62
C GLU A 23 3.41 5.93 -4.67
N MET A 24 3.13 5.94 -3.37
CA MET A 24 3.85 5.19 -2.34
C MET A 24 3.51 3.68 -2.34
N GLY A 25 2.58 3.25 -3.18
CA GLY A 25 2.18 1.85 -3.33
C GLY A 25 1.18 1.37 -2.29
N GLU A 26 0.35 2.27 -1.75
CA GLU A 26 -0.77 1.91 -0.88
C GLU A 26 -1.95 1.38 -1.70
N TYR A 27 -2.42 0.18 -1.37
CA TYR A 27 -3.48 -0.54 -2.08
C TYR A 27 -4.54 -1.14 -1.15
N ASP A 28 -4.44 -0.97 0.17
CA ASP A 28 -5.46 -1.41 1.13
C ASP A 28 -6.68 -0.50 1.04
N GLU A 29 -7.83 -1.07 0.66
CA GLU A 29 -9.08 -0.35 0.54
C GLU A 29 -9.54 0.30 1.84
N ASN A 30 -9.26 -0.33 3.00
CA ASN A 30 -9.64 0.24 4.28
C ASN A 30 -8.89 1.54 4.53
N PHE A 31 -7.61 1.60 4.18
CA PHE A 31 -6.83 2.82 4.23
C PHE A 31 -7.31 3.83 3.19
N LEU A 32 -7.47 3.40 1.93
CA LEU A 32 -7.87 4.29 0.84
C LEU A 32 -9.28 4.88 1.07
N SER A 33 -10.16 4.19 1.79
CA SER A 33 -11.49 4.69 2.18
C SER A 33 -11.48 5.93 3.08
N GLN A 34 -10.32 6.27 3.66
CA GLN A 34 -10.15 7.49 4.46
C GLN A 34 -10.12 8.76 3.59
N PHE A 35 -9.86 8.63 2.29
CA PHE A 35 -9.87 9.76 1.36
C PHE A 35 -11.27 9.99 0.79
N ASP A 36 -11.82 11.20 0.95
CA ASP A 36 -13.12 11.56 0.37
C ASP A 36 -13.15 11.36 -1.16
N GLU A 37 -12.02 11.58 -1.84
CA GLU A 37 -11.86 11.33 -3.28
C GLU A 37 -12.10 9.85 -3.62
N TRP A 38 -11.52 8.93 -2.86
CA TRP A 38 -11.68 7.48 -3.09
C TRP A 38 -13.14 7.06 -3.06
N ASN A 39 -13.90 7.57 -2.10
CA ASN A 39 -15.31 7.20 -1.90
C ASN A 39 -16.23 7.65 -3.04
N ARG A 40 -15.79 8.60 -3.87
CA ARG A 40 -16.53 9.09 -5.05
C ARG A 40 -16.22 8.31 -6.33
N LEU A 41 -15.18 7.48 -6.32
CA LEU A 41 -14.73 6.75 -7.49
C LEU A 41 -15.65 5.55 -7.77
N THR A 42 -15.88 5.28 -9.05
CA THR A 42 -16.49 4.03 -9.50
C THR A 42 -15.55 2.86 -9.18
N ARG A 43 -16.12 1.65 -9.06
CA ARG A 43 -15.35 0.42 -8.81
C ARG A 43 -14.22 0.21 -9.84
N ASN A 44 -14.48 0.49 -11.11
CA ASN A 44 -13.47 0.38 -12.16
C ASN A 44 -12.32 1.39 -11.98
N MET A 45 -12.63 2.63 -11.56
CA MET A 45 -11.59 3.63 -11.29
C MET A 45 -10.77 3.27 -10.05
N LYS A 46 -11.42 2.79 -8.97
CA LYS A 46 -10.75 2.24 -7.78
C LYS A 46 -9.78 1.13 -8.15
N TRP A 47 -10.22 0.21 -9.02
CA TRP A 47 -9.37 -0.87 -9.50
C TRP A 47 -8.13 -0.37 -10.25
N GLN A 48 -8.28 0.62 -11.14
CA GLN A 48 -7.12 1.18 -11.86
C GLN A 48 -6.10 1.81 -10.90
N LEU A 49 -6.57 2.49 -9.85
CA LEU A 49 -5.69 3.06 -8.83
C LEU A 49 -4.99 1.97 -8.01
N ILE A 50 -5.71 0.94 -7.56
CA ILE A 50 -5.13 -0.21 -6.87
C ILE A 50 -4.06 -0.89 -7.74
N ARG A 51 -4.34 -1.14 -9.02
CA ARG A 51 -3.35 -1.72 -9.94
C ARG A 51 -2.09 -0.86 -10.04
N LYS A 52 -2.26 0.47 -10.12
CA LYS A 52 -1.13 1.41 -10.14
C LYS A 52 -0.33 1.32 -8.84
N ALA A 53 -0.99 1.30 -7.69
CA ALA A 53 -0.34 1.16 -6.40
C ALA A 53 0.41 -0.17 -6.24
N LEU A 54 -0.18 -1.29 -6.67
CA LEU A 54 0.46 -2.61 -6.65
C LEU A 54 1.75 -2.62 -7.49
N GLU A 55 1.75 -2.03 -8.68
CA GLU A 55 2.96 -1.93 -9.51
C GLU A 55 4.00 -0.97 -8.91
N ASN A 56 3.57 0.12 -8.27
CA ASN A 56 4.48 1.02 -7.54
C ASN A 56 5.14 0.29 -6.35
N LYS A 57 4.35 -0.44 -5.54
CA LYS A 57 4.85 -1.25 -4.42
C LYS A 57 5.84 -2.31 -4.90
N LYS A 58 5.51 -3.01 -5.99
CA LYS A 58 6.39 -4.00 -6.62
C LYS A 58 7.72 -3.40 -7.04
N ARG A 59 7.72 -2.22 -7.68
CA ARG A 59 8.94 -1.53 -8.07
C ARG A 59 9.78 -1.17 -6.83
N ALA A 60 9.15 -0.63 -5.79
CA ALA A 60 9.84 -0.29 -4.55
C ALA A 60 10.47 -1.53 -3.87
N LEU A 61 9.73 -2.64 -3.75
CA LEU A 61 10.26 -3.88 -3.18
C LEU A 61 11.42 -4.46 -3.99
N ARG A 62 11.36 -4.41 -5.32
CA ARG A 62 12.47 -4.85 -6.19
C ARG A 62 13.71 -3.99 -6.03
N LEU A 63 13.53 -2.68 -5.91
CA LEU A 63 14.63 -1.76 -5.63
C LEU A 63 15.27 -2.09 -4.28
N ASN A 64 14.46 -2.22 -3.22
CA ASN A 64 14.94 -2.58 -1.88
C ASN A 64 15.70 -3.92 -1.88
N TYR A 65 15.17 -4.93 -2.59
CA TYR A 65 15.85 -6.20 -2.76
C TYR A 65 17.24 -6.01 -3.40
N ALA A 66 17.31 -5.27 -4.50
CA ALA A 66 18.55 -5.02 -5.22
C ALA A 66 19.56 -4.21 -4.37
N GLU A 67 19.09 -3.22 -3.62
CA GLU A 67 19.92 -2.42 -2.72
C GLU A 67 20.53 -3.27 -1.61
N ILE A 68 19.73 -4.12 -0.94
CA ILE A 68 20.20 -5.00 0.13
C ILE A 68 21.18 -6.03 -0.42
N PHE A 69 20.83 -6.69 -1.52
CA PHE A 69 21.62 -7.76 -2.12
C PHE A 69 22.99 -7.28 -2.61
N ASN A 70 23.07 -6.05 -3.11
CA ASN A 70 24.32 -5.47 -3.64
C ASN A 70 25.15 -4.72 -2.59
N MET A 71 24.82 -4.80 -1.29
CA MET A 71 25.66 -4.21 -0.26
C MET A 71 27.02 -4.91 -0.17
N LEU A 72 28.09 -4.11 -0.02
CA LEU A 72 29.44 -4.64 0.13
C LEU A 72 29.53 -5.58 1.33
N ASP A 73 30.22 -6.70 1.16
CA ASP A 73 30.39 -7.76 2.16
C ASP A 73 29.05 -8.29 2.71
N PHE A 74 28.00 -8.37 1.87
CA PHE A 74 26.67 -8.87 2.26
C PHE A 74 26.74 -10.19 3.06
N SER A 75 27.56 -11.14 2.63
CA SER A 75 27.73 -12.44 3.30
C SER A 75 28.26 -12.35 4.74
N LYS A 76 28.90 -11.24 5.12
CA LYS A 76 29.41 -10.99 6.47
C LYS A 76 28.40 -10.24 7.36
N LYS A 77 27.21 -9.91 6.84
CA LYS A 77 26.21 -9.06 7.51
C LYS A 77 24.89 -9.83 7.69
N PRO A 78 24.74 -10.67 8.73
CA PRO A 78 23.57 -11.52 8.90
C PRO A 78 22.24 -10.76 9.01
N HIS A 79 22.26 -9.54 9.57
CA HIS A 79 21.08 -8.66 9.62
C HIS A 79 20.56 -8.28 8.23
N LEU A 80 21.43 -8.22 7.21
CA LEU A 80 21.01 -7.97 5.82
C LEU A 80 20.32 -9.20 5.22
N ALA A 81 20.71 -10.42 5.60
CA ALA A 81 20.03 -11.63 5.17
C ALA A 81 18.60 -11.70 5.73
N GLU A 82 18.42 -11.31 6.99
CA GLU A 82 17.08 -11.18 7.59
C GLU A 82 16.24 -10.12 6.89
N ALA A 83 16.82 -8.95 6.62
CA ALA A 83 16.14 -7.89 5.87
C ALA A 83 15.74 -8.33 4.45
N LEU A 84 16.64 -9.04 3.74
CA LEU A 84 16.36 -9.58 2.40
C LEU A 84 15.19 -10.55 2.43
N LYS A 85 15.18 -11.49 3.39
CA LYS A 85 14.09 -12.46 3.58
C LYS A 85 12.74 -11.77 3.83
N ASN A 86 12.73 -10.67 4.57
CA ASN A 86 11.52 -9.89 4.80
C ASN A 86 11.02 -9.21 3.52
N VAL A 87 11.92 -8.72 2.66
CA VAL A 87 11.55 -8.16 1.35
C VAL A 87 11.01 -9.24 0.41
N GLU A 88 11.64 -10.42 0.38
CA GLU A 88 11.17 -11.57 -0.41
C GLU A 88 9.75 -11.98 0.00
N LYS A 89 9.50 -12.13 1.31
CA LYS A 89 8.17 -12.42 1.83
C LYS A 89 7.15 -11.34 1.44
N ALA A 90 7.52 -10.07 1.53
CA ALA A 90 6.64 -8.97 1.12
C ALA A 90 6.32 -8.99 -0.39
N ILE A 91 7.25 -9.44 -1.24
CA ILE A 91 7.02 -9.63 -2.67
C ILE A 91 6.04 -10.78 -2.91
N GLU A 92 6.19 -11.90 -2.20
CA GLU A 92 5.27 -13.03 -2.29
C GLU A 92 3.86 -12.64 -1.87
N ASP A 93 3.73 -11.96 -0.72
CA ASP A 93 2.43 -11.51 -0.21
C ASP A 93 1.78 -10.50 -1.16
N LEU A 94 2.56 -9.58 -1.75
CA LEU A 94 2.07 -8.67 -2.79
C LEU A 94 1.48 -9.41 -4.01
N TYR A 95 2.08 -10.53 -4.43
CA TYR A 95 1.54 -11.31 -5.54
C TYR A 95 0.24 -12.02 -5.18
N LYS A 96 0.14 -12.59 -3.97
CA LYS A 96 -1.11 -13.19 -3.47
C LYS A 96 -2.23 -12.15 -3.39
N ASP A 97 -1.91 -10.97 -2.86
CA ASP A 97 -2.89 -9.87 -2.75
C ASP A 97 -3.32 -9.37 -4.12
N LYS A 98 -2.40 -9.23 -5.07
CA LYS A 98 -2.71 -8.86 -6.45
C LYS A 98 -3.67 -9.86 -7.10
N GLU A 99 -3.45 -11.16 -6.92
CA GLU A 99 -4.34 -12.20 -7.44
C GLU A 99 -5.74 -12.11 -6.81
N LYS A 100 -5.79 -12.03 -5.48
CA LYS A 100 -7.05 -11.88 -4.73
C LYS A 100 -7.85 -10.67 -5.20
N LEU A 101 -7.21 -9.49 -5.27
CA LEU A 101 -7.84 -8.25 -5.70
C LEU A 101 -8.27 -8.30 -7.16
N PHE A 102 -7.49 -8.94 -8.04
CA PHE A 102 -7.88 -9.12 -9.44
C PHE A 102 -9.20 -9.89 -9.56
N VAL A 103 -9.34 -11.00 -8.82
CA VAL A 103 -10.59 -11.78 -8.77
C VAL A 103 -11.73 -10.95 -8.18
N GLU A 104 -11.46 -10.24 -7.08
CA GLU A 104 -12.46 -9.40 -6.42
C GLU A 104 -13.03 -8.32 -7.33
N TYR A 105 -12.21 -7.65 -8.15
CA TYR A 105 -12.63 -6.58 -9.04
C TYR A 105 -13.13 -7.03 -10.41
N SER A 106 -12.97 -8.32 -10.74
CA SER A 106 -13.41 -8.90 -12.02
C SER A 106 -14.77 -9.61 -11.94
N LYS A 107 -15.37 -9.70 -10.75
CA LYS A 107 -16.77 -10.11 -10.52
C LYS A 107 -17.73 -9.01 -10.92
#